data_AF-A0A958YB54-F1
#
_entry.id   AF-A0A958YB54-F1
#
_cell.length_a   1.000
_cell.length_b   1.000
_cell.length_c   1.000
_cell.angle_alpha   90.00
_cell.angle_beta   90.00
_cell.angle_gamma   90.00
#
_symmetry.space_group_name_H-M   'P 1'
#
loop_
_entity.id
_entity.type
_entity.pdbx_description
1 polymer ?
#
loop_
_entity_poly.entity_id
_entity_poly.type
_entity_poly.pdbx_seq_one_letter_code
_entity_poly.pdbx_strand_id
1 'polypeptide(L)'
;MLKKQSERKETWKTIFLFLALVVVITSPFHYAILNLYPSRIYVGAIMWCPAIAAIITLKIKGRKISSLNWNWGNWKYIQQSYIIPALYGLITYLLIWILGFGDLANKEAITYWGKELGLFGIGTLNPTSITVIATILLGTVGVIRAMATTLGEEIGWRGFFIHELRKVL
;
A
#
# COMPACT_ATOMS: atom_id res chain seq x y z
N MET A 1 -33.13 -1.63 -24.01
CA MET A 1 -33.10 -2.13 -22.60
C MET A 1 -32.26 -3.41 -22.44
N LEU A 2 -32.48 -4.44 -23.27
CA LEU A 2 -31.77 -5.74 -23.19
C LEU A 2 -30.24 -5.66 -23.35
N LYS A 3 -29.74 -4.81 -24.25
CA LYS A 3 -28.28 -4.64 -24.48
C LYS A 3 -27.54 -4.11 -23.23
N LYS A 4 -28.13 -3.11 -22.56
CA LYS A 4 -27.59 -2.52 -21.32
C LYS A 4 -27.58 -3.53 -20.15
N GLN A 5 -28.54 -4.45 -20.12
CA GLN A 5 -28.60 -5.51 -19.10
C GLN A 5 -27.56 -6.60 -19.34
N SER A 6 -27.30 -6.96 -20.61
CA SER A 6 -26.25 -7.91 -21.00
C SER A 6 -24.86 -7.39 -20.64
N GLU A 7 -24.58 -6.12 -20.96
CA GLU A 7 -23.30 -5.46 -20.64
C GLU A 7 -23.06 -5.41 -19.12
N ARG A 8 -24.08 -5.07 -18.32
CA ARG A 8 -23.99 -5.06 -16.86
C ARG A 8 -23.68 -6.45 -16.29
N LYS A 9 -24.31 -7.51 -16.81
CA LYS A 9 -24.06 -8.90 -16.40
C LYS A 9 -22.62 -9.32 -16.71
N GLU A 10 -22.09 -8.93 -17.87
CA GLU A 10 -20.72 -9.25 -18.25
C GLU A 10 -19.68 -8.51 -17.41
N THR A 11 -19.95 -7.26 -17.03
CA THR A 11 -19.10 -6.53 -16.09
C THR A 11 -19.08 -7.20 -14.72
N TRP A 12 -20.23 -7.63 -14.18
CA TRP A 12 -20.26 -8.36 -12.91
C TRP A 12 -19.46 -9.67 -12.96
N LYS A 13 -19.54 -10.43 -14.06
CA LYS A 13 -18.68 -11.61 -14.25
C LYS A 13 -17.20 -11.25 -14.25
N THR A 14 -16.84 -10.12 -14.86
CA THR A 14 -15.46 -9.63 -14.90
C THR A 14 -14.96 -9.25 -13.50
N ILE A 15 -15.79 -8.55 -12.73
CA ILE A 15 -15.53 -8.19 -11.33
C ILE A 15 -15.35 -9.45 -10.47
N PHE A 16 -16.27 -10.40 -10.59
CA PHE A 16 -16.21 -11.64 -9.81
C PHE A 16 -14.98 -12.47 -10.15
N LEU A 17 -14.65 -12.59 -11.44
CA LEU A 17 -13.41 -13.25 -11.89
C LEU A 17 -12.17 -12.60 -11.26
N PHE A 18 -12.09 -11.28 -11.28
CA PHE A 18 -11.00 -10.55 -10.65
C PHE A 18 -10.90 -10.82 -9.14
N LEU A 19 -12.00 -10.70 -8.40
CA LEU A 19 -12.00 -10.94 -6.95
C LEU A 19 -11.64 -12.38 -6.60
N ALA A 20 -12.15 -13.36 -7.36
CA ALA A 20 -11.78 -14.76 -7.19
C ALA A 20 -10.28 -14.97 -7.42
N LEU A 21 -9.71 -14.37 -8.47
CA LEU A 21 -8.28 -14.42 -8.73
C LEU A 21 -7.47 -13.75 -7.61
N VAL A 22 -7.91 -12.60 -7.09
CA VAL A 22 -7.26 -11.96 -5.94
C VAL A 22 -7.20 -12.93 -4.76
N VAL A 23 -8.33 -13.53 -4.37
CA VAL A 23 -8.37 -14.47 -3.24
C VAL A 23 -7.45 -15.67 -3.47
N VAL A 24 -7.51 -16.29 -4.65
CA VAL A 24 -6.69 -17.46 -4.98
C VAL A 24 -5.19 -17.12 -4.94
N ILE A 25 -4.80 -15.98 -5.51
CA ILE A 25 -3.38 -15.58 -5.61
C ILE A 25 -2.85 -15.07 -4.26
N THR A 26 -3.66 -14.38 -3.45
CA THR A 26 -3.22 -13.87 -2.14
C THR A 26 -3.15 -14.94 -1.06
N SER A 27 -3.96 -16.00 -1.16
CA SER A 27 -4.05 -17.08 -0.16
C SER A 27 -2.71 -17.73 0.21
N PRO A 28 -1.85 -18.20 -0.73
CA PRO A 28 -0.57 -18.82 -0.37
C PRO A 28 0.36 -17.85 0.36
N PHE A 29 0.32 -16.56 0.02
CA PHE A 29 1.15 -15.56 0.69
C PHE A 29 0.63 -15.21 2.09
N HIS A 30 -0.69 -15.19 2.30
CA HIS A 30 -1.25 -15.06 3.65
C HIS A 30 -0.83 -16.25 4.54
N TYR A 31 -0.88 -17.47 4.00
CA TYR A 31 -0.38 -18.64 4.70
C TYR A 31 1.12 -18.53 5.01
N ALA A 32 1.92 -18.07 4.04
CA ALA A 32 3.36 -17.86 4.22
C ALA A 32 3.66 -16.82 5.31
N ILE A 33 2.91 -15.72 5.39
CA ILE A 33 3.10 -14.70 6.44
C ILE A 33 2.94 -15.30 7.85
N LEU A 34 2.00 -16.22 8.03
CA LEU A 34 1.72 -16.84 9.33
C LEU A 34 2.75 -17.89 9.74
N ASN A 35 3.39 -18.54 8.77
CA ASN A 35 4.22 -19.73 9.02
C ASN A 35 5.72 -19.54 8.71
N LEU A 36 6.09 -18.51 7.94
CA LEU A 36 7.45 -18.33 7.43
C LEU A 36 8.03 -16.98 7.87
N TYR A 37 9.25 -17.03 8.39
CA TYR A 37 10.05 -15.86 8.72
C TYR A 37 11.21 -15.72 7.74
N PRO A 38 11.50 -14.50 7.23
CA PRO A 38 10.88 -13.21 7.58
C PRO A 38 9.58 -12.91 6.82
N SER A 39 8.53 -12.47 7.54
CA SER A 39 7.20 -12.18 6.98
C SER A 39 7.16 -11.00 5.99
N ARG A 40 8.10 -10.06 6.10
CA ARG A 40 8.14 -8.81 5.33
C ARG A 40 8.19 -8.99 3.81
N ILE A 41 8.81 -10.06 3.33
CA ILE A 41 8.93 -10.34 1.88
C ILE A 41 7.56 -10.71 1.31
N TYR A 42 6.80 -11.51 2.05
CA TYR A 42 5.47 -11.96 1.65
C TYR A 42 4.44 -10.83 1.68
N VAL A 43 4.58 -9.85 2.59
CA VAL A 43 3.75 -8.64 2.57
C VAL A 43 3.87 -7.92 1.22
N GLY A 44 5.10 -7.68 0.75
CA GLY A 44 5.32 -7.07 -0.56
C GLY A 44 4.72 -7.88 -1.71
N ALA A 45 4.78 -9.21 -1.64
CA ALA A 45 4.16 -10.09 -2.64
C ALA A 45 2.63 -9.99 -2.64
N ILE A 46 1.99 -9.89 -1.47
CA ILE A 46 0.54 -9.69 -1.36
C ILE A 46 0.10 -8.40 -2.03
N MET A 47 0.84 -7.31 -1.83
CA MET A 47 0.51 -6.00 -2.41
C MET A 47 0.51 -6.03 -3.95
N TRP A 48 1.26 -6.95 -4.57
CA TRP A 48 1.27 -7.14 -6.03
C TRP A 48 0.19 -8.09 -6.55
N CYS A 49 -0.47 -8.86 -5.68
CA CYS A 49 -1.51 -9.80 -6.10
C CYS A 49 -2.70 -9.14 -6.82
N PRO A 50 -3.23 -7.97 -6.38
CA PRO A 50 -4.28 -7.27 -7.12
C PRO A 50 -3.88 -6.88 -8.54
N ALA A 51 -2.65 -6.38 -8.75
CA ALA A 51 -2.15 -6.09 -10.09
C ALA A 51 -2.10 -7.34 -10.98
N ILE A 52 -1.56 -8.44 -10.45
CA ILE A 52 -1.46 -9.71 -11.19
C ILE A 52 -2.86 -10.24 -11.53
N ALA A 53 -3.79 -10.21 -10.57
CA ALA A 53 -5.18 -10.61 -10.79
C ALA A 53 -5.86 -9.74 -11.86
N ALA A 54 -5.62 -8.43 -11.88
CA ALA A 54 -6.14 -7.53 -12.91
C ALA A 54 -5.57 -7.88 -14.29
N ILE A 55 -4.26 -8.09 -14.40
CA ILE A 55 -3.60 -8.47 -15.67
C ILE A 55 -4.14 -9.81 -16.20
N ILE A 56 -4.28 -10.81 -15.34
CA ILE A 56 -4.86 -12.11 -15.72
C ILE A 56 -6.32 -11.94 -16.16
N THR A 57 -7.11 -11.17 -15.44
CA THR A 57 -8.51 -10.90 -15.78
C THR A 57 -8.62 -10.23 -17.15
N LEU A 58 -7.80 -9.21 -17.42
CA LEU A 58 -7.74 -8.53 -18.72
C LEU A 58 -7.36 -9.50 -19.84
N LYS A 59 -6.36 -10.36 -19.61
CA LYS A 59 -5.94 -11.38 -20.58
C LYS A 59 -7.06 -12.35 -20.91
N ILE A 60 -7.79 -12.86 -19.90
CA ILE A 60 -8.94 -13.75 -20.08
C ILE A 60 -10.07 -13.06 -20.85
N LYS A 61 -10.28 -11.76 -20.60
CA LYS A 61 -11.30 -10.95 -21.29
C LYS A 61 -10.84 -10.39 -22.65
N GLY A 62 -9.64 -10.75 -23.11
CA GLY A 62 -9.08 -10.25 -24.38
C GLY A 62 -8.82 -8.74 -24.41
N ARG A 63 -8.66 -8.10 -23.25
CA ARG A 63 -8.39 -6.66 -23.12
C ARG A 63 -6.89 -6.40 -22.94
N LYS A 64 -6.39 -5.30 -23.50
CA LYS A 64 -4.98 -4.89 -23.35
C LYS A 64 -4.76 -4.24 -21.97
N ILE A 65 -3.56 -4.39 -21.40
CA ILE A 65 -3.16 -3.73 -20.15
C ILE A 65 -3.20 -2.20 -20.30
N SER A 66 -2.95 -1.68 -21.50
CA SER A 66 -3.10 -0.25 -21.81
C SER A 66 -4.52 0.29 -21.67
N SER A 67 -5.54 -0.58 -21.53
CA SER A 67 -6.92 -0.15 -21.26
C SER A 67 -7.17 0.25 -19.81
N LEU A 68 -6.23 -0.01 -18.90
CA LEU A 68 -6.26 0.52 -17.55
C LEU A 68 -6.11 2.05 -17.58
N ASN A 69 -6.66 2.71 -16.57
CA ASN A 69 -6.61 4.16 -16.48
C ASN A 69 -5.28 4.65 -15.90
N TRP A 70 -4.26 4.78 -16.76
CA TRP A 70 -2.91 5.27 -16.43
C TRP A 70 -2.82 6.79 -16.21
N ASN A 71 -3.96 7.48 -16.13
CA ASN A 71 -4.01 8.93 -16.02
C ASN A 71 -3.49 9.38 -14.66
N TRP A 72 -2.63 10.40 -14.67
CA TRP A 72 -2.18 11.06 -13.46
C TRP A 72 -3.36 11.78 -12.78
N GLY A 73 -3.41 11.69 -11.45
CA GLY A 73 -4.47 12.32 -10.66
C GLY A 73 -4.37 13.86 -10.68
N ASN A 74 -5.46 14.52 -10.28
CA ASN A 74 -5.43 15.97 -10.10
C ASN A 74 -4.46 16.34 -8.96
N TRP A 75 -3.57 17.28 -9.24
CA TRP A 75 -2.53 17.73 -8.32
C TRP A 75 -3.06 18.19 -6.96
N LYS A 76 -4.24 18.82 -6.92
CA LYS A 76 -4.90 19.23 -5.68
C LYS A 76 -5.13 18.05 -4.74
N TYR A 77 -5.62 16.92 -5.25
CA TYR A 77 -5.89 15.74 -4.45
C TYR A 77 -4.62 15.00 -4.05
N ILE A 78 -3.58 15.05 -4.89
CA ILE A 78 -2.26 14.50 -4.55
C ILE A 78 -1.68 15.27 -3.35
N GLN A 79 -1.70 16.60 -3.37
CA GLN A 79 -1.26 17.40 -2.23
C GLN A 79 -2.06 17.09 -0.96
N GLN A 80 -3.39 17.01 -1.09
CA GLN A 80 -4.26 16.66 0.04
C GLN A 80 -3.97 15.26 0.60
N SER A 81 -3.56 14.30 -0.24
CA SER A 81 -3.20 12.94 0.21
C SER A 81 -1.96 12.88 1.09
N TYR A 82 -1.08 13.89 1.05
CA TYR A 82 0.03 14.01 1.99
C TYR A 82 -0.39 14.73 3.28
N ILE A 83 -1.15 15.82 3.15
CA ILE A 83 -1.52 16.67 4.29
C ILE A 83 -2.53 15.95 5.20
N ILE A 84 -3.57 15.34 4.62
CA ILE A 84 -4.68 14.79 5.39
C ILE A 84 -4.21 13.68 6.35
N PRO A 85 -3.51 12.61 5.91
CA PRO A 85 -3.02 11.57 6.82
C PRO A 85 -2.06 12.11 7.89
N ALA A 86 -1.20 13.08 7.53
CA ALA A 86 -0.30 13.71 8.49
C ALA A 86 -1.06 14.48 9.58
N LEU A 87 -2.13 15.21 9.22
CA LEU A 87 -3.00 15.88 10.19
C LEU A 87 -3.72 14.88 11.10
N TYR A 88 -4.28 13.81 10.54
CA TYR A 88 -4.92 12.74 11.33
C TYR A 88 -3.93 12.14 12.35
N GLY A 89 -2.71 11.82 11.91
CA GLY A 89 -1.66 11.31 12.77
C GLY A 89 -1.28 12.31 13.87
N LEU A 90 -1.04 13.57 13.51
CA LEU A 90 -0.67 14.62 14.44
C LEU A 90 -1.73 14.81 15.53
N ILE A 91 -3.00 14.94 15.14
CA ILE A 91 -4.11 15.09 16.10
C ILE A 91 -4.18 13.89 17.04
N THR A 92 -4.02 12.67 16.50
CA THR A 92 -4.04 11.44 17.30
C THR A 92 -2.94 11.42 18.35
N TYR A 93 -1.69 11.74 17.97
CA TYR A 93 -0.57 11.79 18.91
C TYR A 93 -0.70 12.92 19.93
N LEU A 94 -1.21 14.09 19.54
CA LEU A 94 -1.50 15.17 20.47
C LEU A 94 -2.51 14.73 21.55
N LEU A 95 -3.57 14.02 21.15
CA LEU A 95 -4.56 13.48 22.09
C LEU A 95 -3.95 12.43 23.03
N ILE A 96 -3.11 11.53 22.51
CA ILE A 96 -2.42 10.52 23.32
C ILE A 96 -1.58 11.19 24.42
N TRP A 97 -0.83 12.25 24.08
CA TRP A 97 0.01 12.97 25.04
C TRP A 97 -0.81 13.75 26.07
N ILE A 98 -1.87 14.44 25.63
CA ILE A 98 -2.73 15.23 26.54
C ILE A 98 -3.48 14.33 27.53
N LEU A 99 -3.93 13.16 27.08
CA LEU A 99 -4.67 12.20 27.90
C LEU A 99 -3.75 11.30 28.75
N GLY A 100 -2.43 11.41 28.61
CA GLY A 100 -1.46 10.62 29.37
C GLY A 100 -1.42 9.14 28.96
N PHE A 101 -1.85 8.79 27.75
CA PHE A 101 -1.85 7.41 27.25
C PHE A 101 -0.51 6.97 26.66
N GLY A 102 0.48 7.87 26.56
CA GLY A 102 1.81 7.53 26.07
C GLY A 102 2.81 8.67 26.24
N ASP A 103 4.10 8.31 26.20
CA ASP A 103 5.21 9.23 26.38
C ASP A 103 5.80 9.70 25.05
N LEU A 104 6.52 10.83 25.10
CA LEU A 104 7.38 11.25 24.00
C LEU A 104 8.57 10.29 23.85
N ALA A 105 9.06 10.14 22.62
CA ALA A 105 10.21 9.29 22.33
C ALA A 105 11.43 9.70 23.18
N ASN A 106 11.85 8.82 24.08
CA ASN A 106 13.00 9.05 24.93
C ASN A 106 14.31 8.67 24.22
N LYS A 107 15.46 9.07 24.79
CA LYS A 107 16.78 8.81 24.21
C LYS A 107 17.07 7.31 24.04
N GLU A 108 16.52 6.48 24.93
CA GLU A 108 16.67 5.02 24.90
C GLU A 108 15.93 4.40 23.71
N ALA A 109 14.68 4.82 23.46
CA ALA A 109 13.88 4.39 22.32
C ALA A 109 14.53 4.77 20.99
N ILE A 110 15.02 6.00 20.85
CA ILE A 110 15.73 6.47 19.65
C ILE A 110 17.00 5.63 19.41
N THR A 111 17.75 5.35 20.47
CA THR A 111 18.95 4.52 20.41
C THR A 111 18.61 3.08 20.02
N TYR A 112 17.52 2.53 20.53
CA TYR A 112 17.02 1.21 20.17
C TYR A 112 16.63 1.13 18.69
N TRP A 113 15.86 2.10 18.19
CA TRP A 113 15.48 2.16 16.76
C TRP A 113 16.69 2.27 15.85
N GLY A 114 17.70 3.07 16.22
CA GLY A 114 18.94 3.13 15.45
C GLY A 114 19.65 1.78 15.36
N LYS A 115 19.57 0.94 16.42
CA LYS A 115 20.14 -0.43 16.41
C LYS A 115 19.37 -1.33 15.46
N GLU A 116 18.03 -1.28 15.50
CA GLU A 116 17.19 -2.05 14.56
C GLU A 116 17.40 -1.65 13.09
N LEU A 117 17.64 -0.35 12.84
CA LEU A 117 17.97 0.15 11.52
C LEU A 117 19.40 -0.21 11.07
N GLY A 118 20.19 -0.89 11.91
CA GLY A 118 21.57 -1.26 11.60
C GLY A 118 22.51 -0.05 11.53
N LEU A 119 22.12 1.10 12.11
CA LEU A 119 22.92 2.32 12.11
C LEU A 119 24.11 2.24 13.09
N PHE A 120 24.14 1.22 13.95
CA PHE A 120 25.25 0.97 14.87
C PHE A 120 26.11 -0.19 14.34
N GLY A 121 27.19 0.17 13.65
CA GLY A 121 28.24 -0.76 13.23
C GLY A 121 29.66 -0.27 13.54
N ILE A 122 29.85 1.05 13.71
CA ILE A 122 31.10 1.69 14.10
C ILE A 122 30.77 2.97 14.88
N GLY A 123 30.91 2.95 16.22
CA GLY A 123 30.84 4.15 17.08
C GLY A 123 29.47 4.56 17.64
N THR A 124 29.52 5.27 18.77
CA THR A 124 28.42 5.77 19.58
C THR A 124 27.69 6.94 18.90
N LEU A 125 26.83 6.67 17.92
CA LEU A 125 26.00 7.72 17.32
C LEU A 125 25.11 8.36 18.40
N ASN A 126 25.12 9.70 18.46
CA ASN A 126 24.23 10.47 19.32
C ASN A 126 22.77 10.29 18.85
N PRO A 127 21.79 10.15 19.77
CA PRO A 127 20.36 10.17 19.44
C PRO A 127 19.94 11.18 18.37
N THR A 128 20.47 12.41 18.39
CA THR A 128 20.15 13.43 17.37
C THR A 128 20.55 12.98 15.95
N SER A 129 21.76 12.44 15.80
CA SER A 129 22.27 11.96 14.51
C SER A 129 21.46 10.77 14.00
N ILE A 130 21.05 9.86 14.90
CA ILE A 130 20.20 8.71 14.56
C ILE A 130 18.87 9.21 14.01
N THR A 131 18.21 10.14 14.69
CA THR A 131 16.93 10.70 14.25
C THR A 131 17.05 11.35 12.87
N VAL A 132 18.09 12.15 12.63
CA VAL A 132 18.31 12.81 11.33
C VAL A 132 18.52 11.77 10.22
N ILE A 133 19.42 10.81 10.42
CA ILE A 133 19.72 9.77 9.43
C ILE A 133 18.48 8.90 9.17
N ALA A 134 17.80 8.45 10.21
CA ALA A 134 16.59 7.64 10.10
C ALA A 134 15.49 8.39 9.35
N THR A 135 15.30 9.69 9.64
CA THR A 135 14.32 10.53 8.93
C THR A 135 14.64 10.64 7.45
N ILE A 136 15.91 10.84 7.09
CA ILE A 136 16.35 10.91 5.69
C ILE A 136 16.13 9.57 4.99
N LEU A 137 16.53 8.45 5.63
CA LEU A 137 16.35 7.11 5.05
C LEU A 137 14.88 6.75 4.86
N LEU A 138 14.02 7.07 5.84
CA LEU A 138 12.58 6.86 5.73
C LEU A 138 11.98 7.73 4.63
N GLY A 139 12.33 9.02 4.57
CA GLY A 139 11.85 9.97 3.57
C GLY A 139 12.34 9.71 2.15
N THR A 140 13.37 8.89 1.96
CA THR A 140 13.93 8.55 0.64
C THR A 140 13.72 7.07 0.31
N VAL A 141 14.53 6.18 0.88
CA VAL A 141 14.51 4.73 0.63
C VAL A 141 13.18 4.12 1.07
N GLY A 142 12.68 4.53 2.24
CA GLY A 142 11.38 4.08 2.75
C GLY A 142 10.23 4.42 1.82
N VAL A 143 10.18 5.68 1.36
CA VAL A 143 9.19 6.15 0.38
C VAL A 143 9.27 5.36 -0.93
N ILE A 144 10.46 5.22 -1.52
CA ILE A 144 10.63 4.47 -2.78
C ILE A 144 10.16 3.03 -2.63
N ARG A 145 10.56 2.36 -1.54
CA ARG A 145 10.14 0.98 -1.26
C ARG A 145 8.62 0.87 -1.08
N ALA A 146 8.02 1.77 -0.30
CA ALA A 146 6.59 1.78 -0.06
C ALA A 146 5.81 2.06 -1.35
N MET A 147 6.28 2.97 -2.20
CA MET A 147 5.71 3.22 -3.52
C MET A 147 5.76 1.97 -4.39
N ALA A 148 6.90 1.27 -4.43
CA ALA A 148 7.08 0.08 -5.24
C ALA A 148 6.14 -1.06 -4.84
N THR A 149 5.86 -1.23 -3.54
CA THR A 149 4.91 -2.26 -3.08
C THR A 149 3.46 -1.82 -3.26
N THR A 150 3.12 -0.57 -2.93
CA THR A 150 1.75 -0.03 -3.02
C THR A 150 1.26 0.13 -4.46
N LEU A 151 2.17 0.28 -5.43
CA LEU A 151 1.83 0.36 -6.85
C LEU A 151 0.98 -0.83 -7.32
N GLY A 152 1.28 -2.05 -6.84
CA GLY A 152 0.52 -3.25 -7.20
C GLY A 152 -0.94 -3.17 -6.77
N GLU A 153 -1.19 -2.63 -5.58
CA GLU A 153 -2.54 -2.40 -5.08
C GLU A 153 -3.27 -1.33 -5.89
N GLU A 154 -2.59 -0.23 -6.20
CA GLU A 154 -3.16 0.87 -6.98
C GLU A 154 -3.55 0.43 -8.40
N ILE A 155 -2.72 -0.39 -9.06
CA ILE A 155 -3.03 -0.96 -10.39
C ILE A 155 -4.28 -1.85 -10.33
N GLY A 156 -4.37 -2.75 -9.34
CA GLY A 156 -5.49 -3.68 -9.21
C GLY A 156 -6.79 -3.02 -8.76
N TRP A 157 -6.75 -2.27 -7.66
CA TRP A 157 -7.95 -1.66 -7.07
C TRP A 157 -8.39 -0.42 -7.83
N ARG A 158 -7.52 0.59 -7.92
CA ARG A 158 -7.88 1.87 -8.50
C ARG A 158 -7.79 1.89 -10.02
N GLY A 159 -6.89 1.11 -10.60
CA GLY A 159 -6.70 1.02 -12.05
C GLY A 159 -7.73 0.14 -12.76
N PHE A 160 -8.11 -0.99 -12.13
CA PHE A 160 -9.03 -1.97 -12.73
C PHE A 160 -10.39 -2.02 -12.02
N PHE A 161 -10.41 -2.39 -10.74
CA PHE A 161 -11.65 -2.75 -10.03
C PHE A 161 -12.66 -1.60 -9.95
N ILE A 162 -12.23 -0.40 -9.55
CA ILE A 162 -13.11 0.78 -9.45
C ILE A 162 -13.68 1.16 -10.82
N HIS A 163 -12.92 1.00 -11.91
CA HIS A 163 -13.38 1.32 -13.26
C HIS A 163 -14.38 0.30 -13.79
N GLU A 164 -14.23 -0.98 -13.48
CA GLU A 164 -15.27 -1.96 -13.79
C GLU A 164 -16.53 -1.73 -12.94
N LEU A 165 -16.39 -1.40 -11.65
CA LEU A 165 -17.53 -1.06 -10.77
C LEU A 165 -18.32 0.15 -11.30
N ARG A 166 -17.63 1.19 -11.78
CA ARG A 166 -18.29 2.38 -12.36
C ARG A 166 -19.16 2.08 -13.58
N LYS A 167 -18.98 0.94 -14.27
CA LYS A 167 -19.83 0.55 -15.40
C LYS A 167 -21.17 -0.05 -14.96
N VAL A 168 -21.32 -0.42 -13.69
CA VAL A 168 -22.51 -1.11 -13.16
C VAL A 168 -23.28 -0.32 -12.10
N LEU A 169 -22.72 0.80 -11.65
CA LEU A 169 -23.36 1.84 -10.84
C LEU A 169 -24.08 2.82 -11.78
#